data_AF-A0A818XNA2-F1
#
_entry.id   AF-A0A818XNA2-F1
#
_cell.length_a   1.000
_cell.length_b   1.000
_cell.length_c   1.000
_cell.angle_alpha   90.00
_cell.angle_beta   90.00
_cell.angle_gamma   90.00
#
_symmetry.space_group_name_H-M   'P 1'
#
loop_
_entity.id
_entity.type
_entity.pdbx_description
1 polymer ?
#
loop_
_entity_poly.entity_id
_entity_poly.type
_entity_poly.pdbx_seq_one_letter_code
_entity_poly.pdbx_strand_id
1 'polypeptide(L)' 'MSSRVEVYLNERKSNGGALANEWLELESLYQSRLWHELTLRVTSFVHRD' A
#
# COMPACT_ATOMS: atom_id res chain seq x y z
N MET A 1 3.02 17.51 9.57
CA MET A 1 4.22 16.98 8.88
C MET A 1 3.84 15.61 8.34
N SER A 2 3.61 15.47 7.03
CA SER A 2 3.33 14.13 6.46
C SER A 2 4.63 13.35 6.36
N SER A 3 4.56 12.07 6.69
CA SER A 3 5.71 11.18 6.53
C SER A 3 6.00 10.97 5.04
N ARG A 4 7.26 10.70 4.69
CA ARG A 4 7.63 10.34 3.30
C ARG A 4 6.79 9.19 2.75
N VAL A 5 6.35 8.28 3.61
CA VAL A 5 5.53 7.12 3.25
C VAL A 5 4.11 7.54 2.88
N GLU A 6 3.51 8.47 3.61
CA GLU A 6 2.16 8.98 3.30
C GLU A 6 2.11 9.72 1.97
N VAL A 7 3.15 10.51 1.66
CA VAL A 7 3.27 11.19 0.37
C VAL A 7 3.35 10.16 -0.77
N TYR A 8 4.21 9.16 -0.61
CA TYR A 8 4.36 8.09 -1.60
C TYR A 8 3.06 7.30 -1.81
N LEU A 9 2.36 6.92 -0.73
CA LEU A 9 1.11 6.18 -0.82
C LEU A 9 0.00 7.01 -1.47
N ASN A 10 -0.08 8.32 -1.20
CA ASN A 10 -1.03 9.19 -1.88
C ASN A 10 -0.78 9.26 -3.39
N GLU A 11 0.48 9.42 -3.83
CA GLU A 11 0.82 9.39 -5.26
C GLU A 11 0.45 8.05 -5.91
N ARG A 12 0.71 6.93 -5.22
CA ARG A 12 0.39 5.59 -5.74
C ARG A 12 -1.11 5.31 -5.79
N LYS A 13 -1.90 5.78 -4.82
CA LYS A 13 -3.36 5.68 -4.86
C LYS A 13 -3.95 6.51 -6.00
N SER A 14 -3.48 7.74 -6.20
CA SER A 14 -3.97 8.62 -7.28
C SER A 14 -3.58 8.12 -8.67
N ASN A 15 -2.38 7.57 -8.84
CA ASN A 15 -1.88 7.07 -10.12
C ASN A 15 -2.15 5.57 -10.34
N GLY A 16 -2.71 4.89 -9.35
CA GLY A 16 -2.79 3.42 -9.32
C GLY A 16 -3.83 2.82 -10.24
N GLY A 17 -4.78 3.61 -10.76
CA GLY A 17 -5.85 3.11 -11.64
C GLY A 17 -6.57 1.91 -11.04
N ALA A 18 -6.50 0.76 -11.71
CA ALA A 18 -7.09 -0.50 -11.25
C ALA A 18 -6.50 -1.03 -9.93
N LEU A 19 -5.29 -0.60 -9.54
CA LEU A 19 -4.59 -1.01 -8.33
C LEU A 19 -4.83 -0.06 -7.14
N ALA A 20 -5.65 0.97 -7.29
CA ALA A 20 -5.86 1.98 -6.26
C ALA A 20 -6.43 1.39 -4.96
N ASN A 21 -7.27 0.36 -5.05
CA ASN A 21 -7.85 -0.33 -3.88
C ASN A 21 -6.80 -1.14 -3.12
N GLU A 22 -5.89 -1.80 -3.84
CA GLU A 22 -4.78 -2.53 -3.25
C GLU A 22 -3.81 -1.59 -2.52
N TRP A 23 -3.56 -0.41 -3.09
CA TRP A 23 -2.77 0.63 -2.40
C TRP A 23 -3.45 1.15 -1.13
N LEU A 24 -4.78 1.28 -1.12
CA LEU A 24 -5.54 1.63 0.09
C LEU A 24 -5.43 0.54 1.17
N GLU A 25 -5.50 -0.72 0.77
CA GLU A 25 -5.36 -1.86 1.69
C GLU A 25 -3.95 -1.92 2.30
N LEU A 26 -2.90 -1.75 1.48
CA LEU A 26 -1.51 -1.68 1.95
C LEU A 26 -1.28 -0.52 2.92
N GLU A 27 -1.87 0.66 2.67
CA GLU A 27 -1.82 1.80 3.59
C GLU A 27 -2.49 1.47 4.93
N SER A 28 -3.66 0.81 4.90
CA SER A 28 -4.37 0.42 6.12
C SER A 28 -3.55 -0.53 7.00
N LEU A 29 -2.91 -1.52 6.38
CA LEU A 29 -2.04 -2.47 7.07
C LEU A 29 -0.79 -1.78 7.66
N TYR A 30 -0.18 -0.85 6.92
CA TYR A 30 0.95 -0.05 7.37
C TYR A 30 0.61 0.84 8.57
N GLN A 31 -0.50 1.58 8.50
CA GLN A 31 -0.97 2.45 9.59
C GLN A 31 -1.33 1.66 10.86
N SER A 32 -1.90 0.46 10.67
CA SER A 32 -2.24 -0.46 11.75
C SER A 32 -1.04 -1.23 12.30
N ARG A 33 0.15 -1.07 11.72
CA ARG A 33 1.40 -1.77 12.05
C ARG A 33 1.27 -3.30 11.99
N LEU A 34 0.41 -3.80 11.10
CA LEU A 34 0.20 -5.23 10.85
C LEU A 34 1.27 -5.76 9.89
N TRP A 35 2.52 -5.79 10.35
CA TRP A 35 3.68 -6.04 9.49
C TRP A 35 3.66 -7.42 8.81
N HIS A 36 3.13 -8.43 9.48
CA HIS A 36 3.02 -9.78 8.92
C HIS A 36 2.08 -9.78 7.70
N GLU A 37 0.84 -9.33 7.89
CA GLU A 37 -0.15 -9.23 6.82
C GLU A 37 0.32 -8.30 5.70
N LEU A 38 0.96 -7.17 6.04
CA LEU A 38 1.53 -6.26 5.05
C LEU A 38 2.58 -6.97 4.19
N THR A 39 3.46 -7.77 4.79
CA THR A 39 4.50 -8.50 4.04
C THR A 39 3.89 -9.51 3.08
N LEU A 40 2.89 -10.27 3.54
CA LEU A 40 2.17 -11.23 2.70
C LEU A 40 1.46 -10.53 1.54
N ARG A 41 0.74 -9.44 1.83
CA ARG A 41 -0.03 -8.69 0.83
C ARG A 41 0.86 -8.00 -0.21
N VAL A 42 1.99 -7.41 0.22
CA VAL A 42 2.99 -6.82 -0.70
C VAL A 42 3.61 -7.90 -1.58
N THR A 43 3.95 -9.06 -1.02
CA THR A 43 4.51 -10.17 -1.80
C THR A 43 3.53 -10.59 -2.89
N SER A 44 2.26 -10.80 -2.55
CA SER A 44 1.21 -11.13 -3.53
C SER A 44 0.95 -10.00 -4.53
N PHE A 45 1.07 -8.74 -4.12
CA PHE A 45 0.88 -7.58 -5.00
C PHE A 45 1.98 -7.47 -6.07
N VAL A 46 3.25 -7.72 -5.70
CA VAL A 46 4.39 -7.64 -6.62
C VAL A 46 4.46 -8.83 -7.59
N HIS A 47 4.07 -10.03 -7.14
CA HIS A 47 4.12 -11.26 -7.94
C HIS A 47 2.80 -11.56 -8.67
N ARG A 48 1.91 -10.58 -8.79
CA ARG A 48 0.67 -10.72 -9.53
C ARG A 48 1.00 -10.74 -11.04
N ASP A 49 0.99 -11.94 -11.61
CA ASP A 49 1.14 -12.24 -13.06
C ASP A 49 0.04 -11.55 -13.88
#